data_AF-A0A2V4E230-F1
#
_entry.id   AF-A0A2V4E230-F1
#
_cell.length_a   1.000
_cell.length_b   1.000
_cell.length_c   1.000
_cell.angle_alpha   90.00
_cell.angle_beta   90.00
_cell.angle_gamma   90.00
#
_symmetry.space_group_name_H-M   'P 1'
#
loop_
_entity.id
_entity.type
_entity.pdbx_description
1 polymer ?
#
loop_
_entity_poly.entity_id
_entity_poly.type
_entity_poly.pdbx_seq_one_letter_code
_entity_poly.pdbx_strand_id
1 'polypeptide(L)'
;MNTPLESQLKMHKKVSLTNLYFNRFLAVRYITAFFLFINLYWAVFLLGSLSIAFALPLVLIVLATLTSFEQIKLYRNHKNHLRYASLFYRIMLIAITVLIISIFTPLFHFFFPFLKNSPEAINILLGILSVSLFFTILILIKLKKIERNEDKHFKRIQAYQEIIN
;
A
#
# COMPACT_ATOMS: atom_id res chain seq x y z
N MET A 1 -37.20 -8.38 -27.44
CA MET A 1 -37.00 -9.48 -26.47
C MET A 1 -35.54 -9.89 -26.61
N ASN A 2 -34.67 -9.48 -25.67
CA ASN A 2 -33.23 -9.75 -25.79
C ASN A 2 -33.00 -11.26 -25.66
N THR A 3 -32.18 -11.84 -26.53
CA THR A 3 -31.88 -13.27 -26.46
C THR A 3 -31.07 -13.59 -25.19
N PRO A 4 -31.16 -14.82 -24.64
CA PRO A 4 -30.36 -15.23 -23.48
C PRO A 4 -28.85 -15.03 -23.67
N LEU A 5 -28.38 -15.06 -24.92
CA LEU A 5 -26.98 -14.81 -25.29
C LEU A 5 -26.58 -13.34 -25.12
N GLU A 6 -27.46 -12.40 -25.50
CA GLU A 6 -27.21 -10.95 -25.35
C GLU A 6 -27.16 -10.51 -23.88
N SER A 7 -27.98 -11.10 -23.01
CA SER A 7 -27.96 -10.81 -21.57
C SER A 7 -26.68 -11.30 -20.92
N GLN A 8 -26.18 -12.49 -21.31
CA GLN A 8 -24.89 -13.00 -20.85
C GLN A 8 -23.72 -12.14 -21.33
N LEU A 9 -23.70 -11.72 -22.61
CA LEU A 9 -22.66 -10.84 -23.14
C LEU A 9 -22.61 -9.49 -22.41
N LYS A 10 -23.77 -8.89 -22.11
CA LYS A 10 -23.84 -7.64 -21.32
C LYS A 10 -23.33 -7.82 -19.89
N MET A 11 -23.66 -8.95 -19.25
CA MET A 11 -23.13 -9.32 -17.93
C MET A 11 -21.61 -9.49 -17.95
N HIS A 12 -21.07 -10.25 -18.91
CA HIS A 12 -19.62 -10.44 -19.07
C HIS A 12 -18.88 -9.12 -19.30
N LYS A 13 -19.40 -8.23 -20.16
CA LYS A 13 -18.84 -6.90 -20.39
C LYS A 13 -18.82 -6.05 -19.11
N LYS A 14 -19.90 -6.06 -18.32
CA LYS A 14 -20.01 -5.32 -17.05
C LYS A 14 -19.05 -5.84 -15.98
N VAL A 15 -18.89 -7.16 -15.87
CA VAL A 15 -17.93 -7.79 -14.94
C VAL A 15 -16.49 -7.48 -15.35
N SER A 16 -16.17 -7.57 -16.64
CA SER A 16 -14.84 -7.23 -17.16
C SER A 16 -14.47 -5.77 -16.87
N LEU A 17 -15.40 -4.84 -17.10
CA LEU A 17 -15.19 -3.42 -16.81
C LEU A 17 -14.92 -3.18 -15.31
N THR A 18 -15.72 -3.80 -14.44
CA THR A 18 -15.55 -3.71 -12.97
C THR A 18 -14.17 -4.23 -12.54
N ASN A 19 -13.73 -5.36 -13.10
CA ASN A 19 -12.41 -5.94 -12.85
C ASN A 19 -11.27 -5.00 -13.31
N LEU A 20 -11.42 -4.33 -14.45
CA LEU A 20 -10.43 -3.37 -14.92
C LEU A 20 -10.29 -2.16 -13.98
N TYR A 21 -11.41 -1.62 -13.47
CA TYR A 21 -11.38 -0.55 -12.47
C TYR A 21 -10.73 -1.00 -11.16
N PHE A 22 -11.00 -2.22 -10.71
CA PHE A 22 -10.39 -2.78 -9.50
C PHE A 22 -8.88 -3.01 -9.65
N ASN A 23 -8.45 -3.47 -10.84
CA ASN A 23 -7.04 -3.68 -11.15
C ASN A 23 -6.19 -2.39 -11.08
N ARG A 24 -6.80 -1.20 -11.16
CA ARG A 24 -6.09 0.08 -10.94
C ARG A 24 -5.40 0.12 -9.57
N PHE A 25 -5.98 -0.51 -8.56
CA PHE A 25 -5.54 -0.50 -7.15
C PHE A 25 -4.74 -1.74 -6.74
N LEU A 26 -4.48 -2.65 -7.67
CA LEU A 26 -3.82 -3.92 -7.39
C LEU A 26 -2.44 -3.74 -6.74
N ALA A 27 -1.63 -2.82 -7.26
CA ALA A 27 -0.33 -2.49 -6.66
C ALA A 27 -0.47 -1.93 -5.23
N VAL A 28 -1.49 -1.10 -4.97
CA VAL A 28 -1.73 -0.55 -3.63
C VAL A 28 -2.03 -1.69 -2.66
N ARG A 29 -2.82 -2.70 -3.07
CA ARG A 29 -3.13 -3.86 -2.23
C ARG A 29 -1.89 -4.68 -1.88
N TYR A 30 -1.15 -5.11 -2.88
CA TYR A 30 -0.01 -6.00 -2.66
C TYR A 30 1.11 -5.32 -1.87
N ILE A 31 1.38 -4.04 -2.15
CA ILE A 31 2.38 -3.28 -1.37
C ILE A 31 1.89 -3.02 0.07
N THR A 32 0.60 -2.76 0.29
CA THR A 32 0.05 -2.63 1.65
C THR A 32 0.17 -3.94 2.43
N ALA A 33 -0.14 -5.09 1.80
CA ALA A 33 0.02 -6.39 2.43
C ALA A 33 1.49 -6.69 2.76
N PHE A 34 2.41 -6.41 1.83
CA PHE A 34 3.85 -6.54 2.06
C PHE A 34 4.31 -5.72 3.28
N PHE A 35 3.86 -4.47 3.37
CA PHE A 35 4.18 -3.62 4.51
C PHE A 35 3.55 -4.07 5.82
N LEU A 36 2.35 -4.65 5.79
CA LEU A 36 1.73 -5.25 6.97
C LEU A 36 2.64 -6.34 7.56
N PHE A 37 3.18 -7.22 6.71
CA PHE A 37 4.07 -8.29 7.15
C PHE A 37 5.43 -7.78 7.67
N ILE A 38 6.02 -6.76 7.02
CA ILE A 38 7.24 -6.12 7.52
C ILE A 38 7.02 -5.51 8.90
N ASN A 39 5.91 -4.78 9.10
CA ASN A 39 5.61 -4.17 10.38
C ASN A 39 5.27 -5.22 11.45
N LEU A 40 4.61 -6.31 11.07
CA LEU A 40 4.37 -7.43 11.97
C LEU A 40 5.69 -8.06 12.43
N TYR A 41 6.61 -8.33 11.49
CA TYR A 41 7.93 -8.86 11.81
C TYR A 41 8.66 -7.92 12.77
N TRP A 42 8.72 -6.62 12.44
CA TRP A 42 9.38 -5.63 13.29
C TRP A 42 8.75 -5.52 14.69
N ALA A 43 7.42 -5.57 14.80
CA ALA A 43 6.71 -5.57 16.08
C ALA A 43 7.10 -6.76 16.95
N VAL A 44 7.22 -7.96 16.37
CA VAL A 44 7.62 -9.18 17.11
C VAL A 44 9.02 -9.03 17.70
N PHE A 45 9.99 -8.50 16.94
CA PHE A 45 11.33 -8.25 17.46
C PHE A 45 11.36 -7.18 18.57
N LEU A 46 10.58 -6.11 18.41
CA LEU A 46 10.47 -5.06 19.42
C LEU A 46 9.84 -5.56 20.72
N LEU A 47 8.79 -6.39 20.62
CA LEU A 47 8.18 -7.05 21.78
C LEU A 47 9.18 -7.98 22.49
N GLY A 48 9.96 -8.77 21.73
CA GLY A 48 11.00 -9.62 22.29
C GLY A 48 12.11 -8.85 23.01
N SER A 49 12.37 -7.61 22.58
CA SER A 49 13.31 -6.68 23.24
C SER A 49 12.70 -5.82 24.36
N LEU A 50 11.40 -5.99 24.68
CA LEU A 50 10.64 -5.18 25.64
C LEU A 50 10.69 -3.66 25.36
N SER A 51 10.90 -3.26 24.10
CA SER A 51 10.97 -1.85 23.73
C SER A 51 9.60 -1.26 23.46
N ILE A 52 9.31 -0.11 24.06
CA ILE A 52 8.07 0.64 23.84
C ILE A 52 7.90 1.12 22.38
N ALA A 53 8.98 1.12 21.59
CA ALA A 53 8.91 1.45 20.17
C ALA A 53 7.98 0.51 19.38
N PHE A 54 7.58 -0.66 19.93
CA PHE A 54 6.58 -1.56 19.32
C PHE A 54 5.23 -0.90 19.03
N ALA A 55 4.90 0.21 19.72
CA ALA A 55 3.69 0.97 19.47
C ALA A 55 3.63 1.51 18.02
N LEU A 56 4.77 1.89 17.44
CA LEU A 56 4.83 2.43 16.07
C LEU A 56 4.41 1.40 15.00
N PRO A 57 5.02 0.19 14.91
CA PRO A 57 4.55 -0.81 13.96
C PRO A 57 3.11 -1.27 14.22
N LEU A 58 2.63 -1.27 15.47
CA LEU A 58 1.21 -1.56 15.75
C LEU A 58 0.26 -0.54 15.11
N VAL A 59 0.55 0.76 15.25
CA VAL A 59 -0.23 1.81 14.58
C VAL A 59 -0.21 1.62 13.06
N LEU A 60 0.95 1.27 12.49
CA LEU A 60 1.09 1.02 11.06
C LEU A 60 0.29 -0.23 10.60
N ILE A 61 0.25 -1.30 11.40
CA ILE A 61 -0.57 -2.49 11.13
C ILE A 61 -2.06 -2.16 11.13
N VAL A 62 -2.53 -1.37 12.11
CA VAL A 62 -3.93 -0.94 12.19
C VAL A 62 -4.30 -0.13 10.94
N LEU A 63 -3.46 0.83 10.54
CA LEU A 63 -3.69 1.65 9.34
C LEU A 63 -3.64 0.82 8.05
N ALA A 64 -2.74 -0.16 7.94
CA ALA A 64 -2.70 -1.08 6.80
C ALA A 64 -3.97 -1.94 6.71
N THR A 65 -4.51 -2.36 7.86
CA THR A 65 -5.76 -3.10 7.95
C THR A 65 -6.95 -2.24 7.52
N LEU A 66 -7.04 -0.99 7.99
CA LEU A 66 -8.06 -0.02 7.55
C LEU A 66 -7.99 0.25 6.04
N THR A 67 -6.77 0.37 5.50
CA THR A 67 -6.54 0.53 4.06
C THR A 67 -7.07 -0.68 3.28
N SER A 68 -6.88 -1.89 3.81
CA SER A 68 -7.38 -3.12 3.18
C SER A 68 -8.91 -3.16 3.19
N PHE A 69 -9.56 -2.77 4.29
CA PHE A 69 -11.02 -2.63 4.35
C PHE A 69 -11.55 -1.58 3.37
N GLU A 70 -10.86 -0.44 3.23
CA GLU A 70 -11.22 0.60 2.26
C GLU A 70 -11.19 0.07 0.81
N GLN A 71 -10.16 -0.72 0.47
CA GLN A 71 -10.03 -1.34 -0.84
C GLN A 71 -11.09 -2.41 -1.13
N ILE A 72 -11.52 -3.17 -0.11
CA ILE A 72 -12.62 -4.14 -0.26
C ILE A 72 -13.93 -3.38 -0.52
N LYS A 73 -14.18 -2.29 0.21
CA LYS A 73 -15.37 -1.45 0.02
C LYS A 73 -15.42 -0.79 -1.36
N LEU A 74 -14.26 -0.48 -1.93
CA LEU A 74 -14.12 0.07 -3.27
C LEU A 74 -14.66 -0.87 -4.36
N TYR A 75 -14.57 -2.20 -4.17
CA TYR A 75 -15.17 -3.17 -5.09
C TYR A 75 -16.69 -3.00 -5.22
N ARG A 76 -17.35 -2.48 -4.17
CA ARG A 76 -18.81 -2.24 -4.16
C ARG A 76 -19.19 -0.83 -4.61
N ASN A 77 -18.35 0.18 -4.33
CA ASN A 77 -18.63 1.59 -4.62
C ASN A 77 -17.43 2.25 -5.28
N HIS A 78 -17.55 2.59 -6.56
CA HIS A 78 -16.49 3.16 -7.41
C HIS A 78 -16.09 4.59 -6.98
N LYS A 79 -15.39 4.73 -5.86
CA LYS A 79 -14.85 6.01 -5.38
C LYS A 79 -13.38 6.15 -5.79
N ASN A 80 -13.04 7.17 -6.56
CA ASN A 80 -11.66 7.38 -7.02
C ASN A 80 -10.69 7.85 -5.91
N HIS A 81 -11.17 8.11 -4.69
CA HIS A 81 -10.37 8.63 -3.60
C HIS A 81 -10.33 7.65 -2.42
N LEU A 82 -9.11 7.19 -2.09
CA LEU A 82 -8.80 6.32 -0.95
C LEU A 82 -8.17 7.15 0.17
N ARG A 83 -8.96 7.54 1.16
CA ARG A 83 -8.53 8.36 2.30
C ARG A 83 -7.57 7.60 3.19
N TYR A 84 -7.92 6.38 3.58
CA TYR A 84 -7.10 5.57 4.49
C TYR A 84 -5.82 5.11 3.82
N ALA A 85 -5.86 4.72 2.54
CA ALA A 85 -4.63 4.40 1.80
C ALA A 85 -3.68 5.61 1.75
N SER A 86 -4.18 6.79 1.38
CA SER A 86 -3.37 8.01 1.31
C SER A 86 -2.78 8.37 2.68
N LEU A 87 -3.56 8.26 3.75
CA LEU A 87 -3.10 8.49 5.11
C LEU A 87 -2.01 7.49 5.53
N PHE A 88 -2.24 6.19 5.31
CA PHE A 88 -1.28 5.13 5.62
C PHE A 88 0.07 5.39 4.96
N TYR A 89 0.09 5.61 3.64
CA TYR A 89 1.35 5.83 2.92
C TYR A 89 2.05 7.15 3.29
N ARG A 90 1.32 8.19 3.72
CA ARG A 90 1.94 9.41 4.27
C ARG A 90 2.60 9.17 5.63
N ILE A 91 1.93 8.44 6.52
CA ILE A 91 2.47 8.08 7.83
C ILE A 91 3.68 7.15 7.65
N MET A 92 3.60 6.19 6.74
CA MET A 92 4.72 5.32 6.33
C MET A 92 5.93 6.12 5.86
N LEU A 93 5.71 7.12 5.01
CA LEU A 93 6.79 7.98 4.50
C LEU A 93 7.52 8.68 5.65
N ILE A 94 6.76 9.25 6.59
CA ILE A 94 7.33 9.91 7.78
C ILE A 94 8.07 8.89 8.64
N ALA A 95 7.45 7.74 8.93
CA ALA A 95 8.03 6.70 9.76
C ALA A 95 9.35 6.17 9.18
N ILE A 96 9.38 5.80 7.89
CA ILE A 96 10.60 5.33 7.22
C ILE A 96 11.69 6.40 7.23
N THR A 97 11.33 7.67 6.99
CA THR A 97 12.31 8.77 7.02
C THR A 97 12.91 8.92 8.42
N VAL A 98 12.09 8.87 9.47
CA VAL A 98 12.55 8.90 10.87
C VAL A 98 13.43 7.71 11.19
N LEU A 99 13.09 6.50 10.70
CA LEU A 99 13.89 5.29 10.91
C LEU A 99 15.24 5.34 10.17
N ILE A 100 15.29 5.96 8.99
CA ILE A 100 16.58 6.17 8.28
C ILE A 100 17.45 7.15 9.06
N ILE A 101 16.88 8.25 9.55
CA ILE A 101 17.62 9.21 10.38
C ILE A 101 18.08 8.55 11.69
N SER A 102 17.24 7.70 12.29
CA SER A 102 17.55 7.10 13.59
C SER A 102 18.81 6.24 13.56
N ILE A 103 19.13 5.62 12.41
CA ILE A 103 20.35 4.83 12.20
C ILE A 103 21.63 5.63 12.45
N PHE A 104 21.64 6.93 12.15
CA PHE A 104 22.80 7.80 12.30
C PHE A 104 22.81 8.56 13.64
N THR A 105 21.93 8.19 14.58
CA THR A 105 21.74 8.89 15.85
C THR A 105 21.66 7.90 17.02
N PRO A 106 21.70 8.37 18.27
CA PRO A 106 21.47 7.51 19.44
C PRO A 106 20.09 6.80 19.45
N LEU A 107 19.13 7.25 18.61
CA LEU A 107 17.82 6.62 18.48
C LEU A 107 17.86 5.24 17.82
N PHE A 108 19.00 4.80 17.25
CA PHE A 108 19.15 3.46 16.69
C PHE A 108 18.75 2.38 17.72
N HIS A 109 19.27 2.47 18.94
CA HIS A 109 18.97 1.49 19.99
C HIS A 109 17.53 1.54 20.48
N PHE A 110 16.82 2.65 20.27
CA PHE A 110 15.40 2.76 20.62
C PHE A 110 14.52 1.99 19.63
N PHE A 111 14.75 2.16 18.32
CA PHE A 111 13.95 1.53 17.26
C PHE A 111 14.44 0.13 16.86
N PHE A 112 15.71 -0.17 17.10
CA PHE A 112 16.37 -1.43 16.74
C PHE A 112 17.21 -2.01 17.89
N PRO A 113 16.68 -2.13 19.12
CA PRO A 113 17.40 -2.67 20.29
C PRO A 113 17.87 -4.13 20.10
N PHE A 114 17.23 -4.85 19.18
CA PHE A 114 17.52 -6.24 18.85
C PHE A 114 18.63 -6.40 17.80
N LEU A 115 19.07 -5.31 17.14
CA LEU A 115 20.15 -5.34 16.17
C LEU A 115 21.47 -4.90 16.79
N LYS A 116 22.54 -5.63 16.46
CA LYS A 116 23.90 -5.19 16.76
C LYS A 116 24.21 -3.95 15.93
N ASN A 117 24.83 -2.95 16.56
CA ASN A 117 25.34 -1.77 15.87
C ASN A 117 26.66 -2.13 15.14
N SER A 118 26.56 -2.95 14.08
CA SER A 118 27.68 -3.29 13.20
C SER A 118 27.45 -2.76 11.80
N PRO A 119 28.51 -2.46 11.03
CA PRO A 119 28.39 -1.92 9.68
C PRO A 119 27.55 -2.81 8.75
N GLU A 120 27.66 -4.13 8.88
CA GLU A 120 26.92 -5.08 8.05
C GLU A 120 25.41 -5.01 8.33
N ALA A 121 25.02 -5.01 9.61
CA ALA A 121 23.63 -4.92 10.02
C ALA A 121 23.01 -3.57 9.61
N ILE A 122 23.76 -2.48 9.77
CA ILE A 122 23.34 -1.14 9.36
C ILE A 122 23.13 -1.07 7.85
N ASN A 123 24.06 -1.60 7.05
CA ASN A 123 23.94 -1.57 5.59
C ASN A 123 22.74 -2.36 5.08
N ILE A 124 22.47 -3.53 5.67
CA ILE A 124 21.29 -4.34 5.34
C ILE A 124 20.01 -3.58 5.72
N LEU A 125 19.96 -3.01 6.93
CA LEU A 125 18.80 -2.24 7.40
C LEU A 125 18.54 -1.01 6.54
N LEU A 126 19.59 -0.25 6.18
CA LEU A 126 19.51 0.89 5.26
C LEU A 126 18.98 0.46 3.89
N GLY A 127 19.42 -0.68 3.37
CA GLY A 127 18.90 -1.26 2.13
C GLY A 127 17.39 -1.51 2.19
N ILE A 128 16.93 -2.19 3.26
CA ILE A 128 15.51 -2.49 3.47
C ILE A 128 14.67 -1.20 3.60
N LEU A 129 15.13 -0.22 4.38
CA LEU A 129 14.43 1.05 4.56
C LEU A 129 14.40 1.88 3.28
N SER A 130 15.48 1.87 2.49
CA SER A 130 15.55 2.58 1.21
C SER A 130 14.59 2.00 0.18
N VAL A 131 14.51 0.66 0.10
CA VAL A 131 13.53 -0.03 -0.76
C VAL A 131 12.10 0.28 -0.29
N SER A 132 11.87 0.29 1.01
CA SER A 132 10.57 0.64 1.60
C SER A 132 10.17 2.08 1.28
N LEU A 133 11.13 3.03 1.35
CA LEU A 133 10.93 4.43 1.00
C LEU A 133 10.55 4.58 -0.47
N PHE A 134 11.28 3.89 -1.36
CA PHE A 134 11.00 3.87 -2.79
C PHE A 134 9.58 3.40 -3.10
N PHE A 135 9.16 2.24 -2.59
CA PHE A 135 7.80 1.73 -2.81
C PHE A 135 6.73 2.67 -2.24
N THR A 136 6.97 3.27 -1.08
CA THR A 136 6.05 4.23 -0.46
C THR A 136 5.82 5.45 -1.36
N ILE A 137 6.90 6.02 -1.91
CA ILE A 137 6.82 7.15 -2.85
C ILE A 137 6.09 6.75 -4.13
N LEU A 138 6.41 5.58 -4.71
CA LEU A 138 5.74 5.08 -5.91
C LEU A 138 4.23 4.94 -5.72
N ILE A 139 3.78 4.39 -4.59
CA ILE A 139 2.35 4.23 -4.31
C ILE A 139 1.68 5.59 -4.05
N LEU A 140 2.33 6.53 -3.36
CA LEU A 140 1.79 7.89 -3.20
C LEU A 140 1.57 8.59 -4.54
N ILE A 141 2.53 8.49 -5.46
CA ILE A 141 2.41 9.03 -6.82
C ILE A 141 1.24 8.34 -7.54
N LYS A 142 1.16 7.00 -7.45
CA LYS A 142 0.09 6.24 -8.08
C LYS A 142 -1.29 6.61 -7.54
N LEU A 143 -1.44 6.78 -6.22
CA LEU A 143 -2.69 7.19 -5.57
C LEU A 143 -3.14 8.59 -6.07
N LYS A 144 -2.21 9.56 -6.14
CA LYS A 144 -2.51 10.90 -6.70
C LYS A 144 -2.95 10.84 -8.17
N LYS A 145 -2.30 10.00 -8.99
CA LYS A 145 -2.68 9.80 -10.40
C LYS A 145 -4.06 9.16 -10.54
N ILE A 146 -4.39 8.18 -9.70
CA ILE A 146 -5.70 7.53 -9.69
C ILE A 146 -6.79 8.51 -9.27
N GLU A 147 -6.54 9.33 -8.24
CA GLU A 147 -7.47 10.36 -7.78
C GLU A 147 -7.81 11.38 -8.87
N ARG A 148 -6.80 11.76 -9.69
CA ARG A 148 -6.98 12.65 -10.85
C ARG A 148 -7.41 11.95 -12.14
N ASN A 149 -7.58 10.63 -12.12
CA ASN A 149 -7.83 9.81 -13.32
C ASN A 149 -6.78 9.98 -14.44
N GLU A 150 -5.54 10.32 -14.09
CA GLU A 150 -4.42 10.50 -15.02
C GLU A 150 -3.59 9.21 -15.21
N ASP A 151 -3.98 8.11 -14.55
CA ASP A 151 -3.24 6.87 -14.63
C ASP A 151 -3.44 6.17 -15.98
N LYS A 152 -2.40 5.44 -16.41
CA LYS A 152 -2.42 4.68 -17.69
C LYS A 152 -3.57 3.66 -17.75
N HIS A 153 -4.03 3.13 -16.62
CA HIS A 153 -5.12 2.16 -16.61
C HIS A 153 -6.46 2.84 -16.87
N PHE A 154 -6.69 4.06 -16.39
CA PHE A 154 -7.89 4.83 -16.71
C PHE A 154 -8.03 5.08 -18.22
N LYS A 155 -6.95 5.48 -18.91
CA LYS A 155 -6.96 5.64 -20.38
C LYS A 155 -7.31 4.34 -21.12
N ARG A 156 -6.82 3.19 -20.64
CA ARG A 156 -7.17 1.87 -21.20
C ARG A 156 -8.64 1.52 -20.99
N ILE A 157 -9.21 1.90 -19.85
CA ILE A 157 -10.62 1.67 -19.55
C ILE A 157 -11.52 2.52 -20.46
N GLN A 158 -11.17 3.80 -20.68
CA GLN A 158 -11.90 4.66 -21.63
C GLN A 158 -11.89 4.09 -23.05
N ALA A 159 -10.73 3.69 -23.57
CA ALA A 159 -10.64 3.05 -24.88
C ALA A 159 -11.47 1.77 -24.97
N TYR A 160 -11.52 0.97 -23.89
CA TYR A 160 -12.36 -0.23 -23.83
C TYR A 160 -13.86 0.09 -23.79
N GLN A 161 -14.27 1.20 -23.15
CA GLN A 161 -15.66 1.67 -23.16
C GLN A 161 -16.08 2.17 -24.54
N GLU A 162 -15.21 2.85 -25.26
CA GLU A 162 -15.46 3.33 -26.63
C GLU A 162 -15.66 2.18 -27.64
N ILE A 163 -14.99 1.04 -27.45
CA ILE A 163 -15.14 -0.15 -28.31
C ILE A 163 -16.45 -0.92 -27.99
N ILE A 164 -16.97 -0.78 -26.77
CA ILE A 164 -18.12 -1.57 -26.29
C ILE A 164 -19.46 -0.87 -26.49
N ASN A 165 -19.47 0.48 -26.50
CA ASN A 165 -20.63 1.31 -26.84
C ASN A 165 -20.85 1.35 -28.36
#